data_AF-A0A6P6BE55-F1
#
_entry.id   AF-A0A6P6BE55-F1
#
_cell.length_a   1.000
_cell.length_b   1.000
_cell.length_c   1.000
_cell.angle_alpha   90.00
_cell.angle_beta   90.00
_cell.angle_gamma   90.00
#
_symmetry.space_group_name_H-M   'P 1'
#
loop_
_entity.id
_entity.type
_entity.pdbx_description
1 polymer ?
#
loop_
_entity_poly.entity_id
_entity_poly.type
_entity_poly.pdbx_seq_one_letter_code
_entity_poly.pdbx_strand_id
1 'polypeptide(L)'
;MSLSQWQWENAIAGAVSGFATVAAMYPLDIVRTRFQVNDGRVTNFPTYRNTAHAIFTITRLEGLKGLYAGFFPAVLGSTVSWGLYFFFYGRAKQRYSKNREEKVNPGLHLASAAEAGALVSLCTNPIWLIKTRLQLQTPIHQSRPYSGVYDALRTILREEGWTALYKGLGPGLLMVSHGAIQFTAYEELRRILVDYKGRKRKSESASNLLNSFDYAVLGGSSKIAAILVTYPFQVIRTRSQQRPSNEGIPRYMSSWHVVKETARFEGFRGFYKGITPNLLKNVPASSITFIVYENVLKLLRPTRRND
;
A
#
# COMPACT_ATOMS: atom_id res chain seq x y z
N MET A 1 33.30 17.61 5.56
CA MET A 1 33.11 16.27 4.95
C MET A 1 32.06 15.40 5.67
N SER A 2 31.29 15.91 6.64
CA SER A 2 30.42 15.10 7.53
C SER A 2 28.94 14.96 7.11
N LEU A 3 28.39 15.86 6.29
CA LEU A 3 26.95 15.83 5.95
C LEU A 3 26.58 14.72 4.95
N SER A 4 27.44 14.45 3.95
CA SER A 4 27.20 13.39 2.94
C SER A 4 27.24 11.99 3.58
N GLN A 5 28.16 11.76 4.53
CA GLN A 5 28.33 10.46 5.19
C GLN A 5 27.12 10.11 6.06
N TRP A 6 26.57 11.09 6.77
CA TRP A 6 25.31 10.96 7.53
C TRP A 6 24.10 10.66 6.63
N GLN A 7 24.09 11.09 5.36
CA GLN A 7 22.98 10.82 4.45
C GLN A 7 22.95 9.35 4.02
N TRP A 8 24.11 8.74 3.75
CA TRP A 8 24.17 7.33 3.32
C TRP A 8 23.83 6.35 4.45
N GLU A 9 24.27 6.61 5.68
CA GLU A 9 23.94 5.77 6.85
C GLU A 9 22.43 5.75 7.11
N ASN A 10 21.80 6.94 7.10
CA ASN A 10 20.34 7.06 7.27
C ASN A 10 19.59 6.41 6.08
N ALA A 11 20.13 6.52 4.86
CA ALA A 11 19.53 5.88 3.69
C ALA A 11 19.59 4.35 3.78
N ILE A 12 20.73 3.78 4.20
CA ILE A 12 20.90 2.34 4.41
C ILE A 12 20.01 1.86 5.56
N ALA A 13 20.01 2.55 6.70
CA ALA A 13 19.14 2.23 7.83
C ALA A 13 17.65 2.28 7.43
N GLY A 14 17.25 3.28 6.64
CA GLY A 14 15.90 3.39 6.07
C GLY A 14 15.57 2.24 5.11
N ALA A 15 16.49 1.87 4.22
CA ALA A 15 16.28 0.78 3.27
C ALA A 15 16.17 -0.59 3.95
N VAL A 16 17.07 -0.90 4.89
CA VAL A 16 17.09 -2.16 5.64
C VAL A 16 15.86 -2.27 6.54
N SER A 17 15.51 -1.21 7.27
CA SER A 17 14.31 -1.20 8.12
C SER A 17 13.02 -1.34 7.31
N GLY A 18 12.93 -0.67 6.16
CA GLY A 18 11.82 -0.80 5.22
C GLY A 18 11.70 -2.24 4.71
N PHE A 19 12.80 -2.85 4.25
CA PHE A 19 12.81 -4.23 3.77
C PHE A 19 12.42 -5.23 4.87
N ALA A 20 13.03 -5.13 6.05
CA ALA A 20 12.74 -6.00 7.19
C ALA A 20 11.27 -5.91 7.62
N THR A 21 10.73 -4.69 7.65
CA THR A 21 9.30 -4.47 7.97
C THR A 21 8.39 -5.12 6.93
N VAL A 22 8.68 -4.92 5.64
CA VAL A 22 7.88 -5.51 4.56
C VAL A 22 7.93 -7.03 4.63
N ALA A 23 9.11 -7.63 4.88
CA ALA A 23 9.27 -9.07 5.04
C ALA A 23 8.47 -9.61 6.24
N ALA A 24 8.61 -8.99 7.42
CA ALA A 24 7.90 -9.42 8.63
C ALA A 24 6.38 -9.33 8.50
N MET A 25 5.89 -8.28 7.81
CA MET A 25 4.47 -8.01 7.65
C MET A 25 3.86 -8.62 6.38
N TYR A 26 4.66 -9.32 5.58
CA TYR A 26 4.22 -9.89 4.30
C TYR A 26 3.12 -10.95 4.43
N PRO A 27 3.14 -11.86 5.42
CA PRO A 27 2.06 -12.84 5.62
C PRO A 27 0.68 -12.19 5.78
N LEU A 28 0.60 -11.05 6.49
CA LEU A 28 -0.64 -10.29 6.65
C LEU A 28 -1.10 -9.62 5.35
N ASP A 29 -0.15 -9.28 4.45
CA ASP A 29 -0.47 -8.76 3.12
C ASP A 29 -1.19 -9.83 2.28
N ILE A 30 -0.73 -11.08 2.32
CA ILE A 30 -1.37 -12.19 1.59
C ILE A 30 -2.76 -12.49 2.16
N VAL A 31 -2.89 -12.57 3.49
CA VAL A 31 -4.20 -12.81 4.10
C VAL A 31 -5.16 -11.70 3.71
N ARG A 32 -4.73 -10.45 3.77
CA ARG A 32 -5.54 -9.32 3.32
C ARG A 32 -5.99 -9.48 1.87
N THR A 33 -5.08 -9.72 0.93
CA THR A 33 -5.44 -9.78 -0.50
C THR A 33 -6.37 -10.95 -0.81
N ARG A 34 -6.18 -12.10 -0.17
CA ARG A 34 -7.10 -13.25 -0.30
C ARG A 34 -8.48 -12.96 0.30
N PHE A 35 -8.57 -12.26 1.42
CA PHE A 35 -9.85 -11.85 1.99
C PHE A 35 -10.61 -10.87 1.08
N GLN A 36 -9.90 -9.92 0.44
CA GLN A 36 -10.51 -8.94 -0.45
C GLN A 36 -11.15 -9.57 -1.69
N VAL A 37 -10.58 -10.68 -2.15
CA VAL A 37 -10.99 -11.43 -3.34
C VAL A 37 -12.00 -12.54 -3.03
N ASN A 38 -12.13 -12.93 -1.77
CA ASN A 38 -13.07 -13.98 -1.39
C ASN A 38 -14.52 -13.46 -1.44
N ASP A 39 -15.14 -13.61 -2.61
CA ASP A 39 -16.51 -13.15 -2.87
C ASP A 39 -17.59 -14.13 -2.36
N GLY A 40 -17.21 -15.29 -1.81
CA GLY A 40 -18.14 -16.33 -1.34
C GLY A 40 -18.93 -17.06 -2.44
N ARG A 41 -18.86 -16.60 -3.69
CA ARG A 41 -19.57 -17.15 -4.85
C ARG A 41 -18.92 -18.40 -5.45
N VAL A 42 -17.63 -18.63 -5.19
CA VAL A 42 -16.87 -19.75 -5.75
C VAL A 42 -16.08 -20.41 -4.62
N THR A 43 -16.23 -21.73 -4.47
CA THR A 43 -15.52 -22.58 -3.50
C THR A 43 -14.01 -22.65 -3.71
N ASN A 44 -13.47 -21.87 -4.67
CA ASN A 44 -12.06 -21.88 -5.06
C ASN A 44 -11.09 -21.36 -3.99
N PHE A 45 -11.60 -20.73 -2.93
CA PHE A 45 -10.79 -20.29 -1.79
C PHE A 45 -11.31 -20.91 -0.49
N PRO A 46 -10.43 -21.45 0.37
CA PRO A 46 -10.86 -21.95 1.67
C PRO A 46 -11.44 -20.80 2.49
N THR A 47 -12.62 -21.03 3.06
CA THR A 47 -13.32 -20.03 3.88
C THR A 47 -12.54 -19.81 5.17
N TYR A 48 -11.91 -18.65 5.29
CA TYR A 48 -11.17 -18.29 6.48
C TYR A 48 -12.11 -17.66 7.51
N ARG A 49 -12.19 -18.25 8.71
CA ARG A 49 -12.98 -17.67 9.82
C ARG A 49 -12.36 -16.38 10.35
N ASN A 50 -11.04 -16.40 10.56
CA ASN A 50 -10.26 -15.32 11.17
C ASN A 50 -8.89 -15.17 10.48
N THR A 51 -8.21 -14.04 10.66
CA THR A 51 -6.85 -13.79 10.16
C THR A 51 -5.87 -14.88 10.60
N ALA A 52 -5.88 -15.27 11.88
CA ALA A 52 -4.98 -16.31 12.40
C ALA A 52 -5.27 -17.69 11.78
N HIS A 53 -6.55 -18.04 11.64
CA HIS A 53 -6.96 -19.26 10.94
C HIS A 53 -6.47 -19.24 9.49
N ALA A 54 -6.53 -18.09 8.81
CA ALA A 54 -6.03 -17.95 7.45
C ALA A 54 -4.53 -18.21 7.33
N ILE A 55 -3.73 -17.63 8.22
CA ILE A 55 -2.28 -17.88 8.26
C ILE A 55 -2.02 -19.37 8.45
N PHE A 56 -2.66 -19.98 9.45
CA PHE A 56 -2.48 -21.41 9.73
C PHE A 56 -2.89 -22.30 8.55
N THR A 57 -4.05 -22.04 7.95
CA THR A 57 -4.54 -22.79 6.79
C THR A 57 -3.63 -22.64 5.58
N ILE A 58 -3.11 -21.43 5.29
CA ILE A 58 -2.19 -21.20 4.18
C ILE A 58 -0.88 -21.94 4.42
N THR A 59 -0.30 -21.83 5.62
CA THR A 59 0.94 -22.55 5.97
C THR A 59 0.77 -24.06 5.85
N ARG A 60 -0.39 -24.60 6.27
CA ARG A 60 -0.66 -26.04 6.20
C ARG A 60 -0.88 -26.55 4.78
N LEU A 61 -1.55 -25.77 3.91
CA LEU A 61 -1.91 -26.21 2.55
C LEU A 61 -0.83 -25.88 1.50
N GLU A 62 -0.14 -24.75 1.66
CA GLU A 62 0.77 -24.20 0.64
C GLU A 62 2.21 -24.07 1.14
N GLY A 63 2.45 -24.36 2.42
CA GLY A 63 3.74 -24.17 3.07
C GLY A 63 4.11 -22.69 3.25
N LEU A 64 5.36 -22.47 3.66
CA LEU A 64 5.93 -21.12 3.81
C LEU A 64 6.02 -20.36 2.48
N LYS A 65 6.15 -21.07 1.36
CA LYS A 65 6.15 -20.47 0.02
C LYS A 65 4.83 -19.76 -0.29
N GLY A 66 3.70 -20.28 0.19
CA GLY A 66 2.39 -19.64 0.07
C GLY A 66 2.30 -18.29 0.80
N LEU A 67 2.89 -18.19 2.00
CA LEU A 67 2.93 -16.95 2.80
C LEU A 67 3.85 -15.85 2.23
N TYR A 68 4.75 -16.22 1.32
CA TYR A 68 5.66 -15.27 0.64
C TYR A 68 5.45 -15.22 -0.88
N ALA A 69 4.33 -15.74 -1.38
CA ALA A 69 3.98 -15.66 -2.79
C ALA A 69 3.88 -14.19 -3.25
N GLY A 70 4.57 -13.84 -4.33
CA GLY A 70 4.62 -12.47 -4.85
C GLY A 70 5.54 -11.51 -4.08
N PHE A 71 6.36 -11.98 -3.12
CA PHE A 71 7.25 -11.10 -2.35
C PHE A 71 8.25 -10.35 -3.25
N PHE A 72 8.91 -11.07 -4.16
CA PHE A 72 9.86 -10.48 -5.11
C PHE A 72 9.26 -9.34 -5.96
N PRO A 73 8.13 -9.52 -6.69
CA PRO A 73 7.52 -8.42 -7.43
C PRO A 73 6.98 -7.31 -6.51
N ALA A 74 6.64 -7.60 -5.25
CA ALA A 74 6.25 -6.56 -4.30
C ALA A 74 7.43 -5.63 -3.95
N VAL A 75 8.61 -6.20 -3.67
CA VAL A 75 9.82 -5.43 -3.39
C VAL A 75 10.27 -4.67 -4.63
N LEU A 76 10.39 -5.36 -5.77
CA LEU A 76 10.77 -4.74 -7.05
C LEU A 76 9.82 -3.60 -7.42
N GLY A 77 8.51 -3.85 -7.36
CA GLY A 77 7.49 -2.85 -7.65
C GLY A 77 7.56 -1.65 -6.72
N SER A 78 7.83 -1.85 -5.43
CA SER A 78 8.00 -0.75 -4.48
C SER A 78 9.23 0.10 -4.79
N THR A 79 10.38 -0.54 -5.04
CA THR A 79 11.63 0.16 -5.40
C THR A 79 11.47 0.98 -6.68
N VAL A 80 10.91 0.38 -7.73
CA VAL A 80 10.65 1.07 -9.01
C VAL A 80 9.64 2.20 -8.82
N SER A 81 8.59 1.99 -8.02
CA SER A 81 7.58 3.03 -7.75
C SER A 81 8.19 4.25 -7.08
N TRP A 82 9.02 4.08 -6.05
CA TRP A 82 9.67 5.20 -5.36
C TRP A 82 10.68 5.93 -6.25
N GLY A 83 11.48 5.20 -7.04
CA GLY A 83 12.41 5.80 -8.00
C GLY A 83 11.69 6.66 -9.04
N LEU A 84 10.63 6.12 -9.66
CA LEU A 84 9.80 6.86 -10.60
C LEU A 84 9.06 8.02 -9.94
N TYR A 85 8.59 7.85 -8.70
CA TYR A 85 7.91 8.90 -7.96
C TYR A 85 8.82 10.10 -7.75
N PHE A 86 10.04 9.91 -7.24
CA PHE A 86 10.99 11.03 -7.06
C PHE A 86 11.37 11.68 -8.38
N PHE A 87 11.53 10.90 -9.44
CA PHE A 87 11.80 11.42 -10.78
C PHE A 87 10.65 12.30 -11.30
N PHE A 88 9.42 11.78 -11.33
CA PHE A 88 8.26 12.51 -11.84
C PHE A 88 7.87 13.68 -10.93
N TYR A 89 7.90 13.49 -9.61
CA TYR A 89 7.61 14.56 -8.65
C TYR A 89 8.64 15.69 -8.76
N GLY A 90 9.93 15.38 -8.90
CA GLY A 90 10.97 16.39 -9.12
C GLY A 90 10.73 17.19 -10.39
N ARG A 91 10.41 16.51 -11.51
CA ARG A 91 10.09 17.17 -12.79
C ARG A 91 8.80 17.98 -12.74
N ALA A 92 7.76 17.47 -12.10
CA ALA A 92 6.50 18.18 -11.91
C ALA A 92 6.73 19.44 -11.06
N LYS A 93 7.41 19.31 -9.91
CA LYS A 93 7.73 20.43 -9.04
C LYS A 93 8.55 21.51 -9.75
N GLN A 94 9.57 21.14 -10.53
CA GLN A 94 10.35 22.10 -11.33
C GLN A 94 9.46 22.85 -12.33
N ARG A 95 8.52 22.16 -12.98
CA ARG A 95 7.58 22.77 -13.93
C ARG A 95 6.64 23.79 -13.25
N TYR A 96 6.11 23.46 -12.08
CA TYR A 96 5.22 24.36 -11.34
C TYR A 96 5.95 25.51 -10.64
N SER A 97 7.18 25.29 -10.16
CA SER A 97 7.99 26.35 -9.54
C SER A 97 8.56 27.36 -10.53
N LYS A 98 8.73 27.00 -11.82
CA LYS A 98 9.30 27.90 -12.84
C LYS A 98 8.43 29.13 -13.13
N ASN A 99 7.17 29.15 -12.68
CA ASN A 99 6.22 30.24 -12.95
C ASN A 99 5.92 31.16 -11.75
N ARG A 100 6.42 30.92 -10.53
CA ARG A 100 6.18 31.82 -9.37
C ARG A 100 7.33 31.78 -8.34
N GLU A 101 7.87 32.95 -8.01
CA GLU A 101 8.91 33.16 -6.96
C GLU A 101 8.37 33.10 -5.51
N GLU A 102 7.05 32.99 -5.31
CA GLU A 102 6.46 32.92 -3.96
C GLU A 102 5.98 31.51 -3.57
N LYS A 103 6.17 31.20 -2.28
CA LYS A 103 5.80 29.97 -1.55
C LYS A 103 4.74 29.13 -2.25
N VAL A 104 5.15 27.95 -2.71
CA VAL A 104 4.30 26.96 -3.40
C VAL A 104 3.06 26.66 -2.54
N ASN A 105 1.88 27.00 -3.05
CA ASN A 105 0.59 26.75 -2.40
C ASN A 105 0.41 25.23 -2.14
N PRO A 106 -0.13 24.78 -0.99
CA PRO A 106 -0.46 23.37 -0.73
C PRO A 106 -1.19 22.67 -1.89
N GLY A 107 -2.06 23.37 -2.61
CA GLY A 107 -2.75 22.82 -3.79
C GLY A 107 -1.81 22.44 -4.95
N LEU A 108 -0.74 23.20 -5.18
CA LEU A 108 0.27 22.90 -6.22
C LEU A 108 1.13 21.69 -5.84
N HIS A 109 1.42 21.51 -4.55
CA HIS A 109 2.07 20.30 -4.05
C HIS A 109 1.19 19.07 -4.23
N LEU A 110 -0.12 19.19 -3.98
CA LEU A 110 -1.07 18.11 -4.22
C LEU A 110 -1.22 17.81 -5.72
N ALA A 111 -1.29 18.82 -6.58
CA ALA A 111 -1.38 18.64 -8.02
C ALA A 111 -0.14 17.94 -8.61
N SER A 112 1.07 18.38 -8.21
CA SER A 112 2.32 17.73 -8.62
C SER A 112 2.47 16.31 -8.07
N ALA A 113 2.02 16.06 -6.84
CA ALA A 113 1.98 14.71 -6.27
C ALA A 113 0.95 13.81 -7.00
N ALA A 114 -0.20 14.36 -7.40
CA ALA A 114 -1.21 13.63 -8.16
C ALA A 114 -0.73 13.26 -9.57
N GLU A 115 -0.11 14.21 -10.28
CA GLU A 115 0.50 13.98 -11.60
C GLU A 115 1.58 12.89 -11.51
N ALA A 116 2.50 13.01 -10.55
CA ALA A 116 3.54 12.00 -10.33
C ALA A 116 2.94 10.64 -9.97
N GLY A 117 1.96 10.60 -9.06
CA GLY A 117 1.28 9.37 -8.65
C GLY A 117 0.54 8.68 -9.80
N ALA A 118 -0.08 9.44 -10.69
CA ALA A 118 -0.74 8.90 -11.88
C ALA A 118 0.26 8.28 -12.86
N LEU A 119 1.37 8.97 -13.17
CA LEU A 119 2.43 8.46 -14.04
C LEU A 119 3.10 7.21 -13.48
N VAL A 120 3.40 7.21 -12.18
CA VAL A 120 3.94 6.01 -11.49
C VAL A 120 2.95 4.86 -11.56
N SER A 121 1.65 5.13 -11.35
CA SER A 121 0.62 4.09 -11.42
C SER A 121 0.53 3.48 -12.81
N LEU A 122 0.65 4.28 -13.87
CA LEU A 122 0.70 3.78 -15.26
C LEU A 122 1.89 2.86 -15.49
N CYS A 123 3.10 3.27 -15.09
CA CYS A 123 4.31 2.48 -15.31
C CYS A 123 4.36 1.20 -14.46
N THR A 124 3.82 1.24 -13.23
CA THR A 124 4.00 0.16 -12.25
C THR A 124 2.81 -0.80 -12.18
N ASN A 125 1.67 -0.49 -12.79
CA ASN A 125 0.50 -1.37 -12.76
C ASN A 125 0.80 -2.82 -13.21
N PRO A 126 1.61 -3.09 -14.25
CA PRO A 126 1.97 -4.45 -14.64
C PRO A 126 2.63 -5.24 -13.50
N ILE A 127 3.52 -4.60 -12.73
CA ILE A 127 4.21 -5.23 -11.61
C ILE A 127 3.22 -5.55 -10.48
N TRP A 128 2.34 -4.60 -10.17
CA TRP A 128 1.29 -4.79 -9.17
C TRP A 128 0.29 -5.89 -9.56
N LEU A 129 -0.08 -5.99 -10.83
CA LEU A 129 -0.94 -7.06 -11.34
C LEU A 129 -0.29 -8.44 -11.13
N ILE A 130 0.99 -8.59 -11.52
CA ILE A 130 1.71 -9.85 -11.35
C ILE A 130 1.81 -10.22 -9.86
N LYS A 131 2.14 -9.25 -9.00
CA LYS A 131 2.15 -9.44 -7.54
C LYS A 131 0.80 -9.99 -7.06
N THR A 132 -0.30 -9.31 -7.38
CA THR A 132 -1.64 -9.70 -6.92
C THR A 132 -2.00 -11.09 -7.40
N ARG A 133 -1.71 -11.44 -8.66
CA ARG A 133 -2.01 -12.78 -9.20
C ARG A 133 -1.20 -13.89 -8.53
N LEU A 134 0.07 -13.66 -8.26
CA LEU A 134 0.91 -14.60 -7.52
C LEU A 134 0.43 -14.78 -6.07
N GLN A 135 -0.06 -13.72 -5.41
CA GLN A 135 -0.63 -13.81 -4.06
C GLN A 135 -1.96 -14.58 -4.00
N LEU A 136 -2.75 -14.51 -5.06
CA LEU A 136 -4.06 -15.15 -5.18
C LEU A 136 -4.02 -16.57 -5.72
N GLN A 137 -2.86 -17.03 -6.19
CA GLN A 137 -2.69 -18.39 -6.67
C GLN A 137 -2.79 -19.38 -5.51
N THR A 138 -3.71 -20.33 -5.63
CA THR A 138 -3.88 -21.45 -4.69
C THR A 138 -3.65 -22.77 -5.44
N PRO A 139 -2.90 -23.73 -4.89
CA PRO A 139 -2.61 -25.01 -5.54
C PRO A 139 -3.86 -25.85 -5.84
N ILE A 140 -4.95 -25.63 -5.08
CA ILE A 140 -6.13 -26.48 -5.09
C ILE A 140 -7.01 -26.24 -6.34
N HIS A 141 -6.97 -25.05 -6.94
CA HIS A 141 -7.96 -24.65 -7.96
C HIS A 141 -7.36 -24.11 -9.27
N GLN A 142 -6.04 -24.08 -9.41
CA GLN A 142 -5.40 -23.67 -10.67
C GLN A 142 -4.70 -24.85 -11.33
N SER A 143 -5.21 -25.27 -12.49
CA SER A 143 -4.64 -26.34 -13.32
C SER A 143 -3.21 -26.04 -13.79
N ARG A 144 -2.86 -24.75 -13.88
CA ARG A 144 -1.50 -24.30 -14.18
C ARG A 144 -1.08 -23.14 -13.26
N PRO A 145 -0.39 -23.44 -12.14
CA PRO A 145 0.21 -22.42 -11.28
C PRO A 145 1.29 -21.64 -12.04
N TYR A 146 1.42 -20.33 -11.79
CA TYR A 146 2.57 -19.57 -12.26
C TYR A 146 3.82 -20.06 -11.52
N SER A 147 4.88 -20.31 -12.29
CA SER A 147 6.16 -20.74 -11.74
C SER A 147 6.98 -19.56 -11.17
N GLY A 148 6.69 -18.35 -11.64
CA GLY A 148 7.35 -17.12 -11.22
C GLY A 148 6.86 -15.88 -11.97
N VAL A 149 7.56 -14.75 -11.79
CA VAL A 149 7.18 -13.44 -12.38
C VAL A 149 7.21 -13.45 -13.90
N TYR A 150 8.26 -14.04 -14.50
CA TYR A 150 8.39 -14.12 -15.96
C TYR A 150 7.30 -15.00 -16.59
N ASP A 151 7.05 -16.16 -15.98
CA ASP A 151 5.99 -17.08 -16.43
C ASP A 151 4.60 -16.44 -16.30
N ALA A 152 4.35 -15.71 -15.20
CA ALA A 152 3.15 -14.92 -15.04
C ALA A 152 2.99 -13.85 -16.13
N LEU A 153 4.03 -13.05 -16.38
CA LEU A 153 3.99 -12.01 -17.42
C LEU A 153 3.76 -12.61 -18.81
N ARG A 154 4.50 -13.66 -19.17
CA ARG A 154 4.38 -14.34 -20.47
C ARG A 154 2.98 -14.92 -20.66
N THR A 155 2.43 -15.55 -19.63
CA THR A 155 1.09 -16.17 -19.67
C THR A 155 0.01 -15.10 -19.79
N ILE A 156 0.11 -13.99 -19.04
CA ILE A 156 -0.83 -12.86 -19.15
C ILE A 156 -0.82 -12.28 -20.57
N LEU A 157 0.36 -12.02 -21.12
CA LEU A 157 0.50 -11.46 -22.46
C LEU A 157 -0.03 -12.40 -23.55
N ARG A 158 0.13 -13.71 -23.39
CA ARG A 158 -0.31 -14.72 -24.36
C ARG A 158 -1.80 -15.05 -24.27
N GLU A 159 -2.34 -15.17 -23.06
CA GLU A 159 -3.74 -15.59 -22.83
C GLU A 159 -4.73 -14.42 -22.81
N GLU A 160 -4.33 -13.25 -22.29
CA GLU A 160 -5.23 -12.10 -22.11
C GLU A 160 -4.83 -10.84 -22.90
N GLY A 161 -3.59 -10.79 -23.40
CA GLY A 161 -3.05 -9.65 -24.13
C GLY A 161 -2.53 -8.52 -23.25
N TRP A 162 -2.02 -7.46 -23.89
CA TRP A 162 -1.35 -6.34 -23.24
C TRP A 162 -2.28 -5.45 -22.41
N THR A 163 -3.55 -5.34 -22.81
CA THR A 163 -4.56 -4.54 -22.08
C THR A 163 -4.84 -5.12 -20.69
N ALA A 164 -4.65 -6.43 -20.49
CA ALA A 164 -4.81 -7.07 -19.20
C ALA A 164 -3.84 -6.53 -18.14
N LEU A 165 -2.64 -6.09 -18.54
CA LEU A 165 -1.64 -5.49 -17.65
C LEU A 165 -2.11 -4.19 -16.98
N TYR A 166 -3.15 -3.55 -17.54
CA TYR A 166 -3.73 -2.30 -17.04
C TYR A 166 -5.07 -2.50 -16.32
N LYS A 167 -5.47 -3.75 -16.06
CA LYS A 167 -6.64 -4.04 -15.21
C LYS A 167 -6.43 -3.49 -13.80
N GLY A 168 -7.48 -2.85 -13.28
CA GLY A 168 -7.45 -2.19 -11.97
C GLY A 168 -6.79 -0.79 -11.97
N LEU A 169 -6.36 -0.26 -13.12
CA LEU A 169 -5.77 1.08 -13.20
C LEU A 169 -6.74 2.18 -12.75
N GLY A 170 -8.01 2.13 -13.16
CA GLY A 170 -9.01 3.15 -12.79
C GLY A 170 -9.15 3.34 -11.26
N PRO A 171 -9.49 2.27 -10.51
CA PRO A 171 -9.46 2.31 -9.04
C PRO A 171 -8.08 2.67 -8.48
N GLY A 172 -6.99 2.25 -9.13
CA GLY A 172 -5.62 2.60 -8.76
C GLY A 172 -5.32 4.10 -8.83
N LEU A 173 -5.82 4.80 -9.85
CA LEU A 173 -5.69 6.25 -10.00
C LEU A 173 -6.47 6.98 -8.91
N LEU A 174 -7.67 6.50 -8.56
CA LEU A 174 -8.43 7.07 -7.44
C LEU A 174 -7.69 6.90 -6.10
N MET A 175 -6.90 5.84 -5.93
CA MET A 175 -6.07 5.66 -4.73
C MET A 175 -4.94 6.70 -4.61
N VAL A 176 -4.54 7.39 -5.69
CA VAL A 176 -3.55 8.48 -5.61
C VAL A 176 -4.06 9.60 -4.70
N SER A 177 -5.38 9.79 -4.59
CA SER A 177 -6.00 10.76 -3.68
C SER A 177 -5.87 10.39 -2.20
N HIS A 178 -5.43 9.17 -1.85
CA HIS A 178 -5.27 8.73 -0.45
C HIS A 178 -4.42 9.71 0.38
N GLY A 179 -3.28 10.16 -0.17
CA GLY A 179 -2.41 11.11 0.54
C GLY A 179 -3.08 12.46 0.79
N ALA A 180 -3.86 12.95 -0.17
CA ALA A 180 -4.63 14.19 -0.02
C ALA A 180 -5.72 14.04 1.05
N ILE A 181 -6.48 12.95 1.02
CA ILE A 181 -7.52 12.65 2.03
C ILE A 181 -6.90 12.55 3.42
N GLN A 182 -5.75 11.87 3.56
CA GLN A 182 -5.05 11.75 4.83
C GLN A 182 -4.59 13.12 5.34
N PHE A 183 -4.03 13.96 4.46
CA PHE A 183 -3.57 15.30 4.82
C PHE A 183 -4.73 16.19 5.26
N THR A 184 -5.82 16.25 4.49
CA THR A 184 -7.02 17.01 4.86
C THR A 184 -7.63 16.51 6.17
N ALA A 185 -7.74 15.18 6.35
CA ALA A 185 -8.22 14.61 7.61
C ALA A 185 -7.30 14.97 8.78
N TYR A 186 -5.98 14.98 8.58
CA TYR A 186 -5.02 15.39 9.60
C TYR A 186 -5.19 16.87 9.98
N GLU A 187 -5.34 17.77 9.01
CA GLU A 187 -5.54 19.20 9.26
C GLU A 187 -6.83 19.49 10.03
N GLU A 188 -7.94 18.87 9.65
CA GLU A 188 -9.23 19.05 10.33
C GLU A 188 -9.20 18.49 11.75
N LEU A 189 -8.66 17.27 11.94
CA LEU A 189 -8.50 16.68 13.28
C LEU A 189 -7.58 17.52 14.16
N ARG A 190 -6.48 18.06 13.59
CA ARG A 190 -5.56 18.95 14.29
C ARG A 190 -6.25 20.25 14.69
N ARG A 191 -7.05 20.86 13.82
CA ARG A 191 -7.82 22.08 14.13
C ARG A 191 -8.76 21.84 15.31
N ILE A 192 -9.56 20.77 15.26
CA ILE A 192 -10.49 20.41 16.34
C ILE A 192 -9.76 20.21 17.67
N LEU A 193 -8.62 19.51 17.67
CA LEU A 193 -7.85 19.23 18.88
C LEU A 193 -7.22 20.50 19.48
N VAL A 194 -6.69 21.38 18.62
CA VAL A 194 -6.13 22.67 19.03
C VAL A 194 -7.22 23.56 19.61
N ASP A 195 -8.38 23.64 18.99
CA ASP A 195 -9.52 24.44 19.49
C ASP A 195 -10.02 23.91 20.84
N TYR A 196 -10.08 22.59 21.00
CA TYR A 196 -10.48 21.96 22.26
C TYR A 196 -9.47 22.23 23.40
N LYS A 197 -8.16 22.13 23.13
CA LYS A 197 -7.12 22.42 24.14
C LYS A 197 -6.91 23.90 24.39
N GLY A 198 -7.02 24.74 23.35
CA GLY A 198 -6.90 26.20 23.44
C GLY A 198 -8.01 26.84 24.28
N ARG A 199 -9.23 26.27 24.24
CA ARG A 199 -10.30 26.66 25.17
C ARG A 199 -9.99 26.33 26.64
N LYS A 200 -9.11 25.37 26.90
CA LYS A 200 -8.74 24.88 28.24
C LYS A 200 -7.48 25.56 28.81
N ARG A 201 -6.56 26.03 27.95
CA ARG A 201 -5.33 26.76 28.31
C ARG A 201 -5.30 28.10 27.58
N LYS A 202 -5.71 29.17 28.27
CA LYS A 202 -5.91 30.51 27.69
C LYS A 202 -4.64 31.27 27.24
N SER A 203 -3.45 30.66 27.21
CA SER A 203 -2.20 31.41 26.90
C SER A 203 -0.99 30.53 26.51
N GLU A 204 -1.12 29.60 25.57
CA GLU A 204 0.07 28.93 24.97
C GLU A 204 -0.05 28.78 23.45
N SER A 205 1.08 28.92 22.74
CA SER A 205 1.20 28.75 21.29
C SER A 205 0.86 27.32 20.86
N ALA A 206 0.23 27.15 19.69
CA ALA A 206 -0.27 25.86 19.17
C ALA A 206 0.79 24.75 19.09
N SER A 207 2.08 25.11 18.98
CA SER A 207 3.20 24.15 19.00
C SER A 207 3.50 23.56 20.38
N ASN A 208 3.21 24.30 21.46
CA ASN A 208 3.46 23.85 22.84
C ASN A 208 2.25 23.12 23.46
N LEU A 209 1.06 23.23 22.84
CA LEU A 209 -0.17 22.55 23.27
C LEU A 209 -0.25 21.08 22.87
N LEU A 210 0.50 20.68 21.82
CA LEU A 210 0.48 19.32 21.27
C LEU A 210 1.72 18.56 21.71
N ASN A 211 1.50 17.46 22.43
CA ASN A 211 2.55 16.56 22.87
C ASN A 211 2.83 15.49 21.78
N SER A 212 3.95 14.78 21.87
CA SER A 212 4.31 13.71 20.92
C SER A 212 3.20 12.66 20.78
N PHE A 213 2.48 12.38 21.88
CA PHE A 213 1.33 11.50 21.87
C PHE A 213 0.15 12.05 21.06
N ASP A 214 -0.12 13.36 21.13
CA ASP A 214 -1.20 13.98 20.35
C ASP A 214 -0.89 13.89 18.85
N TYR A 215 0.36 14.13 18.46
CA TYR A 215 0.79 13.96 17.07
C TYR A 215 0.66 12.50 16.60
N ALA A 216 0.96 11.53 17.47
CA ALA A 216 0.75 10.11 17.16
C ALA A 216 -0.74 9.76 17.00
N VAL A 217 -1.61 10.27 17.87
CA VAL A 217 -3.06 10.06 17.79
C VAL A 217 -3.65 10.74 16.55
N LEU A 218 -3.26 11.98 16.26
CA LEU A 218 -3.67 12.70 15.04
C LEU A 218 -3.20 11.99 13.77
N GLY A 219 -1.94 11.54 13.74
CA GLY A 219 -1.39 10.78 12.61
C GLY A 219 -2.06 9.42 12.41
N GLY A 220 -2.35 8.71 13.51
CA GLY A 220 -3.04 7.42 13.47
C GLY A 220 -4.49 7.53 13.05
N SER A 221 -5.25 8.45 13.65
CA SER A 221 -6.66 8.68 13.35
C SER A 221 -6.89 9.20 11.93
N SER A 222 -6.08 10.15 11.44
CA SER A 222 -6.14 10.62 10.05
C SER A 222 -5.85 9.49 9.05
N LYS A 223 -4.88 8.62 9.34
CA LYS A 223 -4.58 7.45 8.51
C LYS A 223 -5.75 6.46 8.49
N ILE A 224 -6.38 6.20 9.63
CA ILE A 224 -7.57 5.32 9.69
C ILE A 224 -8.73 5.94 8.90
N ALA A 225 -9.00 7.24 9.05
CA ALA A 225 -10.05 7.93 8.30
C ALA A 225 -9.81 7.85 6.79
N ALA A 226 -8.58 8.12 6.34
CA ALA A 226 -8.21 7.98 4.93
C ALA A 226 -8.36 6.55 4.42
N ILE A 227 -7.95 5.55 5.21
CA ILE A 227 -8.15 4.13 4.89
C ILE A 227 -9.64 3.84 4.74
N LEU A 228 -10.51 4.27 5.66
CA LEU A 228 -11.95 3.98 5.59
C LEU A 228 -12.62 4.54 4.33
N VAL A 229 -12.21 5.73 3.88
CA VAL A 229 -12.73 6.37 2.67
C VAL A 229 -12.20 5.68 1.41
N THR A 230 -10.94 5.26 1.41
CA THR A 230 -10.27 4.72 0.20
C THR A 230 -10.31 3.21 0.09
N TYR A 231 -10.67 2.49 1.15
CA TYR A 231 -10.68 1.03 1.20
C TYR A 231 -11.54 0.40 0.09
N PRO A 232 -12.75 0.91 -0.22
CA PRO A 232 -13.57 0.37 -1.31
C PRO A 232 -12.83 0.34 -2.65
N PHE A 233 -12.12 1.42 -3.00
CA PHE A 233 -11.32 1.47 -4.23
C PHE A 233 -10.20 0.44 -4.23
N GLN A 234 -9.62 0.20 -3.05
CA GLN A 234 -8.60 -0.84 -2.92
C GLN A 234 -9.16 -2.25 -3.14
N VAL A 235 -10.34 -2.57 -2.60
CA VAL A 235 -10.99 -3.86 -2.84
C VAL A 235 -11.38 -4.02 -4.31
N ILE A 236 -11.94 -2.98 -4.92
CA ILE A 236 -12.30 -3.00 -6.35
C ILE A 236 -11.06 -3.23 -7.22
N ARG A 237 -9.93 -2.59 -6.87
CA ARG A 237 -8.65 -2.78 -7.55
C ARG A 237 -8.18 -4.24 -7.48
N THR A 238 -8.15 -4.83 -6.29
CA THR A 238 -7.64 -6.20 -6.11
C THR A 238 -8.55 -7.24 -6.74
N ARG A 239 -9.87 -7.04 -6.71
CA ARG A 239 -10.83 -7.90 -7.45
C ARG A 239 -10.68 -7.79 -8.97
N SER A 240 -10.46 -6.57 -9.49
CA SER A 240 -10.22 -6.37 -10.93
C SER A 240 -8.93 -7.04 -11.43
N GLN A 241 -7.97 -7.28 -10.55
CA GLN A 241 -6.66 -7.89 -10.86
C GLN A 241 -6.66 -9.43 -10.81
N GLN A 242 -7.78 -10.04 -10.40
CA GLN A 242 -7.95 -11.50 -10.40
C GLN A 242 -7.72 -12.10 -11.80
N ARG A 243 -7.27 -13.36 -11.83
CA ARG A 243 -7.19 -14.13 -13.08
C ARG A 243 -8.63 -14.37 -13.59
N PRO A 244 -8.87 -14.30 -14.90
CA PRO A 244 -10.13 -14.79 -15.50
C PRO A 244 -10.39 -16.25 -15.10
N SER A 245 -11.66 -16.66 -15.15
CA SER A 245 -12.04 -18.05 -14.84
C SER A 245 -11.50 -19.01 -15.91
N ASN A 246 -11.43 -20.31 -15.62
CA ASN A 246 -10.95 -21.35 -16.54
C ASN A 246 -11.76 -21.43 -17.85
N GLU A 247 -12.98 -20.87 -17.88
CA GLU A 247 -13.81 -20.75 -19.08
C GLU A 247 -13.39 -19.60 -20.01
N GLY A 248 -12.28 -18.91 -19.72
CA GLY A 248 -11.78 -17.78 -20.51
C GLY A 248 -12.59 -16.48 -20.34
N ILE A 249 -13.73 -16.53 -19.64
CA ILE A 249 -14.55 -15.36 -19.35
C ILE A 249 -13.86 -14.52 -18.27
N PRO A 250 -13.56 -13.24 -18.54
CA PRO A 250 -13.10 -12.32 -17.51
C PRO A 250 -14.17 -12.22 -16.42
N ARG A 251 -13.85 -12.71 -15.22
CA ARG A 251 -14.75 -12.66 -14.04
C ARG A 251 -15.29 -11.25 -13.79
N TYR A 252 -14.49 -10.24 -14.11
CA TYR A 252 -14.90 -8.85 -14.15
C TYR A 252 -14.42 -8.16 -15.42
N MET A 253 -15.35 -7.65 -16.24
CA MET A 253 -15.02 -6.93 -17.48
C MET A 253 -14.58 -5.48 -17.23
N SER A 254 -15.15 -4.85 -16.20
CA SER A 254 -14.89 -3.46 -15.86
C SER A 254 -14.92 -3.25 -14.35
N SER A 255 -14.28 -2.17 -13.88
CA SER A 255 -14.34 -1.81 -12.46
C SER A 255 -15.77 -1.51 -12.00
N TRP A 256 -16.64 -1.03 -12.90
CA TRP A 256 -18.07 -0.87 -12.61
C TRP A 256 -18.79 -2.21 -12.44
N HIS A 257 -18.42 -3.22 -13.24
CA HIS A 257 -18.94 -4.58 -13.06
C HIS A 257 -18.59 -5.14 -11.67
N VAL A 258 -17.34 -4.94 -11.22
CA VAL A 258 -16.91 -5.31 -9.86
C VAL A 258 -17.78 -4.63 -8.81
N VAL A 259 -18.02 -3.33 -8.93
CA VAL A 259 -18.84 -2.57 -7.97
C VAL A 259 -20.27 -3.12 -7.93
N LYS A 260 -20.91 -3.29 -9.10
CA LYS A 260 -22.29 -3.76 -9.20
C LYS A 260 -22.45 -5.17 -8.63
N GLU A 261 -21.55 -6.09 -8.97
CA GLU A 261 -21.60 -7.45 -8.44
C GLU A 261 -21.31 -7.50 -6.94
N THR A 262 -20.29 -6.76 -6.47
CA THR A 262 -19.98 -6.71 -5.03
C THR A 262 -21.17 -6.18 -4.24
N ALA A 263 -21.80 -5.10 -4.70
CA ALA A 263 -22.98 -4.52 -4.06
C ALA A 263 -24.17 -5.48 -4.09
N ARG A 264 -24.40 -6.19 -5.20
CA ARG A 264 -25.53 -7.12 -5.36
C ARG A 264 -25.40 -8.38 -4.50
N PHE A 265 -24.20 -8.95 -4.41
CA PHE A 265 -24.01 -10.28 -3.81
C PHE A 265 -23.46 -10.25 -2.38
N GLU A 266 -22.67 -9.23 -2.02
CA GLU A 266 -22.04 -9.13 -0.69
C GLU A 266 -22.52 -7.92 0.10
N GLY A 267 -23.28 -7.03 -0.54
CA GLY A 267 -23.70 -5.76 0.03
C GLY A 267 -22.52 -4.85 0.38
N PHE A 268 -22.78 -3.88 1.25
CA PHE A 268 -21.78 -2.88 1.65
C PHE A 268 -20.56 -3.50 2.37
N ARG A 269 -20.76 -4.61 3.09
CA ARG A 269 -19.68 -5.31 3.82
C ARG A 269 -18.62 -5.90 2.87
N GLY A 270 -18.97 -6.23 1.63
CA GLY A 270 -18.03 -6.73 0.61
C GLY A 270 -16.88 -5.75 0.34
N PHE A 271 -17.17 -4.45 0.31
CA PHE A 271 -16.17 -3.40 0.06
C PHE A 271 -15.16 -3.21 1.18
N TYR A 272 -15.39 -3.78 2.37
CA TYR A 272 -14.52 -3.67 3.54
C TYR A 272 -13.87 -5.01 3.93
N LYS A 273 -14.00 -6.04 3.09
CA LYS A 273 -13.37 -7.34 3.35
C LYS A 273 -11.85 -7.21 3.43
N GLY A 274 -11.27 -7.83 4.46
CA GLY A 274 -9.83 -7.76 4.72
C GLY A 274 -9.37 -6.49 5.45
N ILE A 275 -10.28 -5.66 5.98
CA ILE A 275 -9.87 -4.48 6.75
C ILE A 275 -9.12 -4.86 8.03
N THR A 276 -9.53 -5.92 8.71
CA THR A 276 -8.87 -6.43 9.93
C THR A 276 -7.40 -6.78 9.70
N PRO A 277 -7.02 -7.66 8.74
CA PRO A 277 -5.61 -7.93 8.47
C PRO A 277 -4.84 -6.69 7.99
N ASN A 278 -5.50 -5.74 7.31
CA ASN A 278 -4.86 -4.47 6.93
C ASN A 278 -4.51 -3.60 8.15
N LEU A 279 -5.42 -3.47 9.12
CA LEU A 279 -5.19 -2.70 10.34
C LEU A 279 -4.16 -3.38 11.24
N LEU A 280 -4.25 -4.71 11.40
CA LEU A 280 -3.27 -5.51 12.15
C LEU A 280 -1.87 -5.45 11.55
N LYS A 281 -1.74 -5.23 10.24
CA LYS A 281 -0.46 -5.00 9.57
C LYS A 281 0.13 -3.63 9.90
N ASN A 282 -0.71 -2.58 9.94
CA ASN A 282 -0.23 -1.20 10.01
C ASN A 282 0.37 -0.82 11.36
N VAL A 283 -0.15 -1.34 12.47
CA VAL A 283 0.32 -0.99 13.82
C VAL A 283 1.71 -1.56 14.12
N PRO A 284 1.98 -2.87 13.94
CA PRO A 284 3.29 -3.44 14.21
C PRO A 284 4.34 -3.01 13.18
N ALA A 285 3.92 -2.73 11.93
CA ALA A 285 4.84 -2.27 10.90
C ALA A 285 5.64 -1.04 11.33
N SER A 286 4.95 -0.02 11.88
CA SER A 286 5.61 1.19 12.37
C SER A 286 6.62 0.89 13.47
N SER A 287 6.26 0.07 14.46
CA SER A 287 7.16 -0.32 15.55
C SER A 287 8.39 -1.06 15.04
N ILE A 288 8.22 -2.02 14.13
CA ILE A 288 9.33 -2.80 13.54
C ILE A 288 10.27 -1.89 12.76
N THR A 289 9.73 -0.97 11.96
CA THR A 289 10.57 -0.03 11.20
C THR A 289 11.45 0.78 12.13
N PHE A 290 10.90 1.36 13.21
CA PHE A 290 11.69 2.15 14.16
C PHE A 290 12.75 1.32 14.87
N ILE A 291 12.40 0.12 15.36
CA ILE A 291 13.35 -0.75 16.07
C ILE A 291 14.50 -1.15 15.15
N VAL A 292 14.20 -1.59 13.91
CA VAL A 292 15.23 -1.99 12.95
C VAL A 292 16.07 -0.78 12.53
N TYR A 293 15.46 0.37 12.30
CA TYR A 293 16.17 1.60 11.94
C TYR A 293 17.20 1.97 13.00
N GLU A 294 16.79 2.05 14.27
CA GLU A 294 17.66 2.38 15.40
C GLU A 294 18.81 1.37 15.57
N ASN A 295 18.51 0.08 15.42
CA ASN A 295 19.54 -0.97 15.55
C ASN A 295 20.56 -0.91 14.40
N VAL A 296 20.13 -0.68 13.17
CA VAL A 296 21.05 -0.54 12.03
C VAL A 296 21.90 0.71 12.18
N LEU A 297 21.31 1.83 12.62
CA LEU A 297 22.03 3.07 12.87
C LEU A 297 23.08 2.90 13.98
N LYS A 298 22.74 2.20 15.06
CA LYS A 298 23.69 1.84 16.15
C LYS A 298 24.83 0.96 15.67
N LEU A 299 24.58 0.07 14.71
CA LEU A 299 25.60 -0.81 14.11
C LEU A 299 26.51 -0.09 13.12
N LEU A 300 26.02 0.96 12.45
CA LEU A 300 26.82 1.77 11.51
C LEU A 300 27.66 2.86 12.21
N ARG A 301 27.23 3.32 13.39
CA ARG A 301 27.93 4.33 14.21
C ARG A 301 29.16 3.90 15.03
N PRO A 302 29.49 2.61 15.30
CA PRO A 302 30.59 2.27 16.20
C PRO A 302 31.98 2.48 15.59
N THR A 303 32.09 2.79 14.29
CA THR A 303 33.38 2.97 13.59
C THR A 303 34.08 4.30 13.86
N ARG A 304 33.68 5.07 14.89
CA ARG A 304 34.23 6.43 15.12
C ARG A 304 34.61 6.77 16.55
N ARG A 305 34.79 5.77 17.43
CA ARG A 305 35.21 6.01 18.82
C ARG A 305 36.66 5.60 19.14
N ASN A 306 37.44 5.18 18.15
CA ASN A 306 38.85 4.82 18.32
C ASN A 306 39.75 5.56 17.30
N ASP A 307 39.66 6.88 17.24
CA ASP A 307 40.76 7.74 16.77
C ASP A 307 41.16 8.67 17.91
#